data_AF-A0A4Q2YEB5-F1
#
_entry.id   AF-A0A4Q2YEB5-F1
#
_cell.length_a   1.000
_cell.length_b   1.000
_cell.length_c   1.000
_cell.angle_alpha   90.00
_cell.angle_beta   90.00
_cell.angle_gamma   90.00
#
_symmetry.space_group_name_H-M   'P 1'
#
loop_
_entity.id
_entity.type
_entity.pdbx_description
1 polymer ?
#
loop_
_entity_poly.entity_id
_entity_poly.type
_entity_poly.pdbx_seq_one_letter_code
_entity_poly.pdbx_strand_id
1 'polypeptide(L)' 'EKGHVPGAIHIFLPDLLEHTGELDASRPVAVYCGSGYRASIAASLLKRERFDVRNVPGSWQAWKAAGYPVTKG' A
#
# COMPACT_ATOMS: atom_id res chain seq x y z
N GLU A 1 -1.32 6.22 13.00
CA GLU A 1 -1.96 5.08 13.70
C GLU A 1 -0.87 4.21 14.33
N LYS A 2 -1.18 3.46 15.38
CA LYS A 2 -0.19 2.63 16.11
C LYS A 2 -0.02 1.22 15.50
N GLY A 3 -0.12 1.08 14.18
CA GLY A 3 0.13 -0.19 13.51
C GLY A 3 -0.17 -0.20 12.01
N HIS A 4 0.35 -1.23 11.35
CA HIS A 4 0.25 -1.45 9.91
C HIS A 4 0.25 -2.96 9.58
N VAL A 5 0.01 -3.30 8.31
CA VAL A 5 0.10 -4.68 7.84
C VAL A 5 1.54 -5.18 8.01
N PRO A 6 1.76 -6.40 8.54
CA PRO A 6 3.11 -6.94 8.71
C PRO A 6 3.90 -6.95 7.41
N GLY A 7 5.14 -6.44 7.47
CA GLY A 7 6.02 -6.33 6.30
C GLY A 7 5.65 -5.22 5.30
N ALA A 8 4.64 -4.39 5.60
CA ALA A 8 4.33 -3.25 4.74
C ALA A 8 5.41 -2.18 4.82
N ILE A 9 5.77 -1.63 3.65
CA ILE A 9 6.64 -0.47 3.52
C ILE A 9 5.76 0.78 3.55
N HIS A 10 6.13 1.75 4.38
CA HIS A 10 5.40 3.01 4.48
C HIS A 10 6.03 4.07 3.57
N ILE A 11 5.35 4.39 2.47
CA ILE A 11 5.75 5.45 1.54
C ILE A 11 4.68 6.55 1.55
N PHE A 12 5.10 7.80 1.72
CA PHE A 12 4.20 8.94 1.64
C PHE A 12 3.75 9.13 0.19
N LEU A 13 2.44 9.26 -0.05
CA LEU A 13 1.88 9.25 -1.41
C LEU A 13 2.49 10.31 -2.36
N PRO A 14 2.69 11.57 -1.95
CA PRO A 14 3.37 12.57 -2.77
C PRO A 14 4.78 12.16 -3.23
N ASP A 15 5.52 11.44 -2.39
CA ASP A 15 6.91 11.06 -2.64
C ASP A 15 6.99 9.69 -3.37
N LEU A 16 5.85 9.03 -3.62
CA LEU A 16 5.80 7.64 -4.07
C LEU A 16 6.64 7.36 -5.33
N LEU A 17 6.66 8.29 -6.28
CA LEU A 17 7.40 8.11 -7.54
C LEU A 17 8.92 8.17 -7.33
N GLU A 18 9.38 9.00 -6.40
CA GLU A 18 10.80 9.16 -6.04
C GLU A 18 11.32 7.94 -5.27
N HIS A 19 10.41 7.24 -4.59
CA HIS A 19 10.71 6.08 -3.75
C HIS A 19 10.34 4.72 -4.39
N THR A 20 10.09 4.69 -5.70
CA THR A 20 9.78 3.42 -6.41
C THR A 20 10.90 2.38 -6.32
N GLY A 21 12.15 2.81 -6.11
CA GLY A 21 13.30 1.92 -5.89
C GLY A 21 13.23 1.09 -4.61
N GLU A 22 12.35 1.42 -3.66
CA GLU A 22 12.09 0.60 -2.47
C GLU A 22 11.15 -0.60 -2.76
N LEU A 23 10.53 -0.62 -3.93
CA LEU A 23 9.59 -1.66 -4.35
C LEU A 23 10.29 -2.71 -5.21
N ASP A 24 10.00 -3.99 -4.94
CA ASP A 24 10.45 -5.09 -5.78
C ASP A 24 9.57 -5.18 -7.05
N ALA A 25 10.08 -4.67 -8.17
CA ALA A 25 9.39 -4.67 -9.46
C ALA A 25 9.17 -6.07 -10.06
N SER A 26 9.80 -7.12 -9.51
CA SER A 26 9.59 -8.51 -9.98
C SER A 26 8.34 -9.17 -9.39
N ARG A 27 7.67 -8.52 -8.43
CA ARG A 27 6.52 -9.05 -7.71
C ARG A 27 5.32 -8.11 -7.79
N PRO A 28 4.08 -8.64 -7.69
CA PRO A 28 2.90 -7.79 -7.58
C PRO A 28 2.94 -6.94 -6.30
N VAL A 29 2.70 -5.64 -6.44
CA VAL A 29 2.65 -4.67 -5.34
C VAL A 29 1.21 -4.50 -4.87
N ALA A 30 0.94 -4.80 -3.60
CA ALA A 30 -0.35 -4.53 -2.97
C ALA A 30 -0.32 -3.15 -2.30
N VAL A 31 -1.26 -2.26 -2.67
CA VAL A 31 -1.36 -0.92 -2.09
C VAL A 31 -2.61 -0.78 -1.24
N TYR A 32 -2.45 -0.15 -0.07
CA TYR A 32 -3.54 0.18 0.84
C TYR A 32 -3.26 1.52 1.53
N CYS A 33 -4.32 2.14 2.08
CA CYS A 33 -4.19 3.30 2.95
C CYS A 33 -5.19 3.17 4.12
N GLY A 34 -5.64 4.27 4.72
CA GLY A 34 -6.70 4.20 5.73
C GLY A 34 -8.01 3.58 5.22
N SER A 35 -8.57 4.14 4.13
CA SER A 35 -9.94 3.86 3.66
C SER A 35 -10.06 3.52 2.16
N GLY A 36 -8.97 3.57 1.41
CA GLY A 36 -8.91 3.23 -0.03
C GLY A 36 -8.60 4.38 -0.98
N TYR A 37 -9.02 5.62 -0.68
CA TYR A 37 -8.88 6.75 -1.62
C TYR A 37 -7.43 7.04 -2.06
N ARG A 38 -6.49 7.07 -1.11
CA ARG A 38 -5.07 7.27 -1.43
C ARG A 38 -4.45 6.05 -2.12
N ALA A 39 -4.95 4.86 -1.80
CA ALA A 39 -4.49 3.62 -2.42
C ALA A 39 -4.87 3.55 -3.91
N SER A 40 -6.03 4.07 -4.32
CA SER A 40 -6.37 4.16 -5.75
C SER A 40 -5.48 5.12 -6.52
N ILE A 41 -5.06 6.23 -5.90
CA ILE A 41 -4.10 7.16 -6.51
C ILE A 41 -2.73 6.48 -6.65
N ALA A 42 -2.23 5.88 -5.56
CA ALA A 42 -0.98 5.12 -5.57
C ALA A 42 -0.98 4.03 -6.66
N ALA A 43 -2.07 3.27 -6.77
CA ALA A 43 -2.21 2.24 -7.79
C ALA A 43 -2.12 2.79 -9.22
N SER A 44 -2.74 3.94 -9.49
CA SER A 44 -2.68 4.58 -10.80
C SER A 44 -1.25 5.03 -11.14
N LEU A 45 -0.57 5.66 -10.18
CA LEU A 45 0.81 6.12 -10.33
C LEU A 45 1.77 4.96 -10.60
N LEU A 46 1.73 3.91 -9.78
CA LEU A 46 2.62 2.75 -9.94
C LEU A 46 2.33 1.94 -11.22
N LYS A 47 1.07 1.85 -11.66
CA LYS A 47 0.73 1.24 -12.95
C LYS A 47 1.33 2.03 -14.13
N ARG A 48 1.38 3.36 -14.05
CA ARG A 48 2.03 4.19 -15.06
C ARG A 48 3.53 3.90 -15.14
N GLU A 49 4.15 3.61 -13.99
CA GLU A 49 5.55 3.16 -13.88
C GLU A 49 5.73 1.66 -14.17
N ARG A 50 4.71 0.98 -14.73
CA ARG A 50 4.74 -0.42 -15.19
C ARG A 50 4.86 -1.49 -14.10
N PHE A 51 4.57 -1.17 -12.84
CA PHE A 51 4.42 -2.18 -11.80
C PHE A 51 3.14 -3.02 -12.02
N ASP A 52 3.17 -4.30 -11.64
CA ASP A 52 1.94 -5.07 -11.41
C ASP A 52 1.37 -4.66 -10.05
N VAL A 53 0.20 -4.02 -10.03
CA VAL A 53 -0.36 -3.40 -8.81
C VAL A 53 -1.77 -3.89 -8.50
N ARG A 54 -1.97 -4.28 -7.25
CA ARG A 54 -3.27 -4.66 -6.68
C ARG A 54 -3.70 -3.62 -5.64
N ASN A 55 -4.86 -3.01 -5.85
CA ASN A 55 -5.48 -2.15 -4.83
C ASN A 55 -6.23 -3.04 -3.84
N VAL A 56 -5.99 -2.87 -2.53
CA VAL A 56 -6.61 -3.66 -1.46
C VAL A 56 -7.97 -3.04 -1.07
N PRO A 57 -9.11 -3.72 -1.37
CA PRO A 57 -10.44 -3.19 -1.05
C PRO A 57 -10.64 -2.99 0.45
N GLY A 58 -11.26 -1.86 0.83
CA GLY A 58 -11.45 -1.46 2.23
C GLY A 58 -10.16 -1.14 3.01
N SER A 59 -8.99 -1.43 2.41
CA SER A 59 -7.67 -1.09 2.89
C SER A 59 -7.47 -1.42 4.39
N TRP A 60 -6.89 -0.50 5.17
CA TRP A 60 -6.58 -0.73 6.57
C TRP A 60 -7.81 -0.96 7.46
N GLN A 61 -8.93 -0.29 7.17
CA GLN A 61 -10.18 -0.49 7.91
C GLN A 61 -10.68 -1.94 7.78
N ALA A 62 -10.69 -2.48 6.56
CA ALA A 62 -11.08 -3.87 6.33
C ALA A 62 -10.10 -4.87 6.96
N TRP A 63 -8.79 -4.59 6.89
CA TRP A 63 -7.78 -5.42 7.53
C TRP A 63 -8.00 -5.55 9.04
N LYS A 64 -8.25 -4.42 9.72
CA LYS A 64 -8.56 -4.40 11.15
C LYS A 64 -9.89 -5.10 11.46
N ALA A 65 -10.93 -4.84 10.66
CA ALA A 65 -12.24 -5.46 10.85
C ALA A 65 -12.21 -6.99 10.70
N ALA A 66 -11.34 -7.50 9.84
CA ALA A 66 -11.12 -8.93 9.66
C ALA A 66 -10.28 -9.57 10.79
N GLY A 67 -9.72 -8.79 11.72
CA GLY A 67 -8.90 -9.30 12.82
C GLY A 67 -7.54 -9.87 12.36
N TYR A 68 -7.04 -9.45 11.20
CA TYR A 68 -5.75 -9.93 10.70
C TYR A 68 -4.56 -9.40 11.53
N PRO A 69 -3.40 -10.08 11.49
CA PRO A 69 -2.23 -9.68 12.25
C PRO A 69 -1.79 -8.25 11.96
N VAL A 70 -1.31 -7.55 12.99
CA VAL A 70 -0.86 -6.15 12.92
C VAL A 70 0.53 -6.02 13.51
N THR A 71 1.44 -5.37 12.78
CA THR A 71 2.70 -4.89 13.35
C THR A 71 2.46 -3.55 14.02
N LYS A 72 2.83 -3.42 15.29
CA LYS A 72 2.82 -2.14 16.00
C LYS A 72 4.09 -1.37 15.64
N GLY A 73 3.92 -0.08 15.37
CA GLY A 73 5.02 0.87 15.25
C GLY A 73 5.48 1.34 16.61
#